data_AF-A0A661L168-F1
#
_entry.id   AF-A0A661L168-F1
#
_cell.length_a   1.000
_cell.length_b   1.000
_cell.length_c   1.000
_cell.angle_alpha   90.00
_cell.angle_beta   90.00
_cell.angle_gamma   90.00
#
_symmetry.space_group_name_H-M   'P 1'
#
loop_
_entity.id
_entity.type
_entity.pdbx_description
1 polymer ?
#
loop_
_entity_poly.entity_id
_entity_poly.type
_entity_poly.pdbx_seq_one_letter_code
_entity_poly.pdbx_strand_id
1 'polypeptide(L)'
;MVQRKSNAKKIAWSGRIKAVQPRIRLMRSFDERHHSYQGYVLRIDGTCGDEIGEFLIAAGKVAHEKHQFRAGMVVSGLSVSVPDPRLETAGFYKTSGIKTEKNEEDTLSDGPPFLGVPPDLTTYRQRGHRRLDARTYEAKCITCIWACRMPVEMIIDHWNPSRKRYRFETFCYGPKSCPFYRAGPRRKVPGRNGMSYTEEDWVDEDATSHRGPDD
;
A
#
# COMPACT_ATOMS: atom_id res chain seq x y z
N MET A 1 -4.92 -20.46 -26.00
CA MET A 1 -6.26 -20.14 -25.45
C MET A 1 -6.31 -18.64 -25.18
N VAL A 2 -6.99 -17.87 -26.03
CA VAL A 2 -7.14 -16.42 -25.85
C VAL A 2 -8.05 -16.20 -24.63
N GLN A 3 -7.49 -15.72 -23.52
CA GLN A 3 -8.28 -15.32 -22.36
C GLN A 3 -9.26 -14.22 -22.80
N ARG A 4 -10.55 -14.56 -22.86
CA ARG A 4 -11.63 -13.58 -22.96
C ARG A 4 -11.44 -12.61 -21.79
N LYS A 5 -11.19 -11.32 -22.08
CA LYS A 5 -11.26 -10.25 -21.09
C LYS A 5 -12.66 -10.33 -20.48
N SER A 6 -12.77 -10.79 -19.23
CA SER A 6 -13.99 -10.60 -18.46
C SER A 6 -14.23 -9.09 -18.38
N ASN A 7 -15.25 -8.58 -19.08
CA ASN A 7 -15.74 -7.22 -18.90
C ASN A 7 -16.47 -7.18 -17.55
N ALA A 8 -15.70 -7.22 -16.47
CA ALA A 8 -16.23 -6.98 -15.14
C ALA A 8 -16.81 -5.56 -15.12
N LYS A 9 -18.06 -5.44 -14.68
CA LYS A 9 -18.79 -4.18 -14.63
C LYS A 9 -17.99 -3.17 -13.79
N LYS A 10 -17.74 -2.00 -14.36
CA LYS A 10 -17.11 -0.90 -13.64
C LYS A 10 -18.15 -0.14 -12.83
N ILE A 11 -17.77 0.27 -11.64
CA ILE A 11 -18.53 1.08 -10.70
C ILE A 11 -17.93 2.49 -10.72
N ALA A 12 -18.79 3.48 -10.84
CA ALA A 12 -18.41 4.89 -10.76
C ALA A 12 -18.16 5.27 -9.29
N TRP A 13 -17.15 6.09 -9.06
CA TRP A 13 -16.85 6.63 -7.74
C TRP A 13 -16.41 8.08 -7.87
N SER A 14 -16.65 8.85 -6.82
CA SER A 14 -16.14 10.21 -6.67
C SER A 14 -15.98 10.55 -5.20
N GLY A 15 -15.12 11.52 -4.89
CA GLY A 15 -14.95 11.98 -3.52
C GLY A 15 -13.64 12.72 -3.29
N ARG A 16 -13.41 13.06 -2.03
CA ARG A 16 -12.20 13.73 -1.58
C ARG A 16 -11.16 12.72 -1.12
N ILE A 17 -9.93 12.84 -1.61
CA ILE A 17 -8.81 12.02 -1.16
C ILE A 17 -8.46 12.40 0.29
N LYS A 18 -8.47 11.43 1.19
CA LYS A 18 -8.01 11.54 2.57
C LYS A 18 -6.55 11.13 2.74
N ALA A 19 -6.09 10.18 1.92
CA ALA A 19 -4.72 9.67 1.96
C ALA A 19 -4.31 9.05 0.63
N VAL A 20 -3.01 9.06 0.35
CA VAL A 20 -2.40 8.32 -0.77
C VAL A 20 -1.18 7.57 -0.24
N GLN A 21 -1.21 6.24 -0.35
CA GLN A 21 -0.13 5.37 0.14
C GLN A 21 0.39 4.47 -0.99
N PRO A 22 1.66 4.03 -0.96
CA PRO A 22 2.17 3.13 -1.99
C PRO A 22 1.43 1.78 -1.94
N ARG A 23 1.06 1.28 -3.12
CA ARG A 23 0.43 -0.03 -3.31
C ARG A 23 1.51 -1.05 -3.65
N ILE A 24 1.93 -1.78 -2.63
CA ILE A 24 3.01 -2.75 -2.71
C ILE A 24 2.48 -4.10 -2.22
N ARG A 25 2.76 -5.16 -2.96
CA ARG A 25 2.50 -6.54 -2.55
C ARG A 25 3.80 -7.20 -2.15
N LEU A 26 3.76 -7.93 -1.03
CA LEU A 26 4.89 -8.71 -0.55
C LEU A 26 4.60 -10.20 -0.74
N MET A 27 5.53 -10.91 -1.36
CA MET A 27 5.56 -12.37 -1.38
C MET A 27 6.68 -12.84 -0.46
N ARG A 28 6.39 -13.84 0.37
CA ARG A 28 7.37 -14.49 1.24
C ARG A 28 7.36 -16.00 1.03
N SER A 29 8.54 -16.61 1.06
CA SER A 29 8.74 -18.05 1.08
C SER A 29 9.87 -18.35 2.05
N PHE A 30 9.53 -18.75 3.28
CA PHE A 30 10.50 -18.91 4.36
C PHE A 30 11.31 -17.62 4.62
N ASP A 31 12.61 -17.59 4.37
CA ASP A 31 13.51 -16.44 4.48
C ASP A 31 13.53 -15.55 3.21
N GLU A 32 12.99 -16.04 2.09
CA GLU A 32 12.91 -15.27 0.85
C GLU A 32 11.78 -14.23 0.88
N ARG A 33 12.03 -13.08 0.24
CA ARG A 33 11.07 -11.97 0.10
C ARG A 33 11.14 -11.30 -1.26
N HIS A 34 9.98 -11.03 -1.84
CA HIS A 34 9.86 -10.30 -3.11
C HIS A 34 8.78 -9.23 -3.04
N HIS A 35 9.12 -8.02 -3.50
CA HIS A 35 8.20 -6.86 -3.50
C HIS A 35 7.76 -6.50 -4.91
N SER A 36 6.45 -6.47 -5.12
CA SER A 36 5.82 -5.96 -6.33
C SER A 36 5.26 -4.56 -6.08
N TYR A 37 5.84 -3.55 -6.72
CA TYR A 37 5.44 -2.15 -6.61
C TYR A 37 4.42 -1.83 -7.72
N GLN A 38 3.14 -1.72 -7.36
CA GLN A 38 2.05 -1.78 -8.34
C GLN A 38 1.37 -0.43 -8.62
N GLY A 39 1.55 0.57 -7.76
CA GLY A 39 0.87 1.86 -7.87
C GLY A 39 0.64 2.48 -6.51
N TYR A 40 -0.54 3.07 -6.32
CA TYR A 40 -0.94 3.76 -5.09
C TYR A 40 -2.34 3.33 -4.67
N VAL A 41 -2.62 3.39 -3.37
CA VAL A 41 -3.96 3.24 -2.80
C VAL A 41 -4.46 4.62 -2.43
N LEU A 42 -5.56 5.03 -3.04
CA LEU A 42 -6.27 6.26 -2.72
C LEU A 42 -7.32 5.90 -1.66
N ARG A 43 -7.28 6.57 -0.52
CA ARG A 43 -8.37 6.56 0.47
C ARG A 43 -9.29 7.72 0.15
N ILE A 44 -10.52 7.43 -0.25
CA ILE A 44 -11.48 8.41 -0.73
C ILE A 44 -12.67 8.42 0.21
N ASP A 45 -13.04 9.60 0.66
CA ASP A 45 -14.31 9.86 1.35
C ASP A 45 -15.29 10.44 0.34
N GLY A 46 -16.37 9.71 0.05
CA GLY A 46 -17.30 10.08 -1.01
C GLY A 46 -18.27 8.95 -1.37
N THR A 47 -18.43 8.68 -2.66
CA THR A 47 -19.40 7.70 -3.18
C THR A 47 -18.73 6.64 -4.04
N CYS A 48 -19.27 5.41 -4.00
CA CYS A 48 -18.92 4.32 -4.89
C CYS A 48 -20.20 3.56 -5.28
N GLY A 49 -20.64 3.73 -6.52
CA GLY A 49 -21.97 3.30 -6.92
C GLY A 49 -23.03 4.07 -6.13
N ASP A 50 -23.91 3.33 -5.44
CA ASP A 50 -24.97 3.89 -4.61
C ASP A 50 -24.59 4.00 -3.13
N GLU A 51 -23.36 3.60 -2.77
CA GLU A 51 -22.85 3.65 -1.39
C GLU A 51 -22.12 4.96 -1.11
N ILE A 52 -22.34 5.52 0.07
CA ILE A 52 -21.62 6.68 0.60
C ILE A 52 -20.72 6.21 1.74
N GLY A 53 -19.47 6.63 1.75
CA GLY A 53 -18.53 6.31 2.82
C GLY A 53 -17.08 6.42 2.38
N GLU A 54 -16.23 5.66 3.07
CA GLU A 54 -14.80 5.61 2.78
C GLU A 54 -14.44 4.39 1.93
N PHE A 55 -13.75 4.62 0.83
CA PHE A 55 -13.36 3.59 -0.12
C PHE A 55 -11.86 3.62 -0.39
N LEU A 56 -11.27 2.44 -0.58
CA LEU A 56 -9.88 2.28 -0.99
C LEU A 56 -9.81 1.91 -2.47
N ILE A 57 -9.24 2.80 -3.29
CA ILE A 57 -9.13 2.66 -4.74
C ILE A 57 -7.67 2.50 -5.16
N ALA A 58 -7.35 1.41 -5.85
CA ALA A 58 -6.02 1.21 -6.43
C ALA A 58 -5.84 2.02 -7.72
N ALA A 59 -4.85 2.90 -7.74
CA ALA A 59 -4.41 3.65 -8.92
C ALA A 59 -3.05 3.14 -9.42
N GLY A 60 -2.85 3.11 -10.73
CA GLY A 60 -1.57 2.72 -11.32
C GLY A 60 -0.52 3.83 -11.26
N LYS A 61 0.77 3.47 -11.42
CA LYS A 61 1.90 4.41 -11.45
C LYS A 61 1.68 5.58 -12.44
N VAL A 62 1.30 5.28 -13.68
CA VAL A 62 1.07 6.28 -14.74
C VAL A 62 -0.05 7.26 -14.39
N ALA A 63 -1.10 6.78 -13.72
CA ALA A 63 -2.19 7.65 -13.28
C ALA A 63 -1.70 8.63 -12.21
N HIS A 64 -0.89 8.16 -11.27
CA HIS A 64 -0.29 9.03 -10.25
C HIS A 64 0.70 10.03 -10.84
N GLU A 65 1.55 9.61 -11.78
CA GLU A 65 2.46 10.53 -12.49
C GLU A 65 1.69 11.67 -13.17
N LYS A 66 0.57 11.36 -13.82
CA LYS A 66 -0.28 12.33 -14.50
C LYS A 66 -1.03 13.26 -13.55
N HIS A 67 -1.63 12.71 -12.50
CA HIS A 67 -2.58 13.45 -11.65
C HIS A 67 -1.98 13.95 -10.34
N GLN A 68 -0.79 13.47 -9.95
CA GLN A 68 -0.08 13.83 -8.72
C GLN A 68 -1.00 13.77 -7.50
N PHE A 69 -1.60 12.59 -7.28
CA PHE A 69 -2.62 12.41 -6.25
C PHE A 69 -2.07 12.80 -4.87
N ARG A 70 -2.86 13.58 -4.14
CA ARG A 70 -2.55 14.01 -2.77
C ARG A 70 -3.84 14.16 -1.97
N ALA A 71 -3.73 14.18 -0.65
CA ALA A 71 -4.87 14.46 0.23
C ALA A 71 -5.49 15.84 -0.11
N GLY A 72 -6.80 15.97 0.06
CA GLY A 72 -7.55 17.18 -0.25
C GLY A 72 -8.13 17.23 -1.66
N MET A 73 -7.54 16.53 -2.64
CA MET A 73 -8.06 16.53 -4.02
C MET A 73 -9.46 15.94 -4.14
N VAL A 74 -10.30 16.56 -4.95
CA VAL A 74 -11.58 15.98 -5.38
C VAL A 74 -11.38 15.24 -6.69
N VAL A 75 -11.70 13.96 -6.69
CA VAL A 75 -11.44 13.04 -7.80
C VAL A 75 -12.65 12.18 -8.10
N SER A 76 -12.74 11.72 -9.35
CA SER A 76 -13.74 10.75 -9.78
C SER A 76 -13.15 9.77 -10.78
N GLY A 77 -13.79 8.62 -10.94
CA GLY A 77 -13.37 7.61 -11.90
C GLY A 77 -14.25 6.37 -11.92
N LEU A 78 -13.75 5.34 -12.59
CA LEU A 78 -14.40 4.05 -12.77
C LEU A 78 -13.44 2.93 -12.36
N SER A 79 -13.89 2.02 -11.51
CA SER A 79 -13.10 0.88 -11.03
C SER A 79 -13.92 -0.41 -10.96
N VAL A 80 -13.25 -1.54 -10.79
CA VAL A 80 -13.88 -2.85 -10.59
C VAL A 80 -13.63 -3.28 -9.16
N SER A 81 -14.57 -3.99 -8.52
CA SER A 81 -14.34 -4.59 -7.20
C SER A 81 -13.21 -5.63 -7.26
N VAL A 82 -12.39 -5.67 -6.22
CA VAL A 82 -11.37 -6.71 -6.08
C VAL A 82 -12.05 -8.06 -5.80
N PRO A 83 -11.74 -9.13 -6.57
CA PRO A 83 -12.39 -10.43 -6.37
C PRO A 83 -12.01 -11.15 -5.07
N ASP A 84 -10.74 -11.04 -4.64
CA ASP A 84 -10.25 -11.63 -3.40
C ASP A 84 -9.62 -10.54 -2.52
N PRO A 85 -10.29 -10.10 -1.44
CA PRO A 85 -9.81 -9.02 -0.59
C PRO A 85 -8.54 -9.38 0.18
N ARG A 86 -8.10 -10.65 0.20
CA ARG A 86 -6.83 -11.05 0.83
C ARG A 86 -5.61 -10.67 0.01
N LEU A 87 -5.80 -10.40 -1.29
CA LEU A 87 -4.72 -10.13 -2.25
C LEU A 87 -4.45 -8.64 -2.47
N GLU A 88 -5.27 -7.76 -1.91
CA GLU A 88 -5.26 -6.33 -2.22
C GLU A 88 -5.70 -5.51 -1.02
N THR A 89 -5.00 -4.40 -0.76
CA THR A 89 -5.40 -3.46 0.29
C THR A 89 -6.59 -2.61 -0.16
N ALA A 90 -6.64 -2.28 -1.45
CA ALA A 90 -7.79 -1.60 -2.04
C ALA A 90 -9.02 -2.51 -2.16
N GLY A 91 -10.22 -1.95 -2.01
CA GLY A 91 -11.47 -2.64 -2.33
C GLY A 91 -11.78 -2.62 -3.83
N PHE A 92 -11.23 -1.65 -4.56
CA PHE A 92 -11.47 -1.48 -5.99
C PHE A 92 -10.16 -1.27 -6.76
N TYR A 93 -10.10 -1.79 -7.99
CA TYR A 93 -8.91 -1.76 -8.85
C TYR A 93 -9.25 -1.54 -10.33
N LYS A 94 -8.24 -1.62 -11.22
CA LYS A 94 -8.40 -1.40 -12.68
C LYS A 94 -9.05 -0.05 -12.99
N THR A 95 -8.60 0.95 -12.24
CA THR A 95 -9.11 2.31 -12.26
C THR A 95 -8.87 3.00 -13.60
N SER A 96 -9.85 3.75 -14.08
CA SER A 96 -9.83 4.43 -15.38
C SER A 96 -10.76 5.64 -15.40
N GLY A 97 -10.65 6.47 -16.44
CA GLY A 97 -11.54 7.63 -16.61
C GLY A 97 -11.38 8.67 -15.51
N ILE A 98 -10.17 8.75 -14.91
CA ILE A 98 -9.93 9.61 -13.76
C ILE A 98 -10.06 11.07 -14.17
N LYS A 99 -10.87 11.81 -13.40
CA LYS A 99 -10.99 13.27 -13.48
C LYS A 99 -10.63 13.87 -12.13
N THR A 100 -10.01 15.03 -12.17
CA THR A 100 -9.58 15.81 -11.01
C THR A 100 -10.19 17.20 -11.14
N GLU A 101 -10.79 17.72 -10.07
CA GLU A 101 -11.23 19.12 -10.03
C GLU A 101 -10.07 20.05 -9.62
N LYS A 102 -10.24 21.38 -9.79
CA LYS A 102 -9.22 22.34 -9.35
C LYS A 102 -9.11 22.27 -7.82
N ASN A 103 -7.89 22.11 -7.32
CA ASN A 103 -7.61 21.96 -5.89
C ASN A 103 -7.79 23.29 -5.14
N GLU A 104 -8.31 23.20 -3.91
CA GLU A 104 -8.06 24.18 -2.84
C GLU A 104 -6.68 23.89 -2.19
N GLU A 105 -6.14 24.86 -1.46
CA GLU A 105 -4.74 24.94 -0.97
C GLU A 105 -4.09 23.61 -0.51
N ASP A 106 -2.81 23.48 -0.85
CA ASP A 106 -1.98 22.32 -0.54
C ASP A 106 -1.85 22.11 0.98
N THR A 107 -2.37 20.99 1.49
CA THR A 107 -2.05 20.53 2.85
C THR A 107 -0.70 19.83 2.84
N LEU A 108 0.37 20.62 2.98
CA LEU A 108 1.70 20.11 3.29
C LEU A 108 1.88 20.02 4.81
N SER A 109 2.66 19.06 5.27
CA SER A 109 3.01 18.93 6.68
C SER A 109 4.52 18.83 6.82
N ASP A 110 5.10 19.71 7.63
CA ASP A 110 6.52 19.71 7.97
C ASP A 110 6.90 18.58 8.95
N GLY A 111 5.91 17.83 9.45
CA GLY A 111 6.09 16.70 10.37
C GLY A 111 5.16 15.52 10.08
N PRO A 112 5.28 14.42 10.85
CA PRO A 112 4.39 13.27 10.68
C PRO A 112 2.96 13.57 11.18
N PRO A 113 1.91 13.03 10.52
CA PRO A 113 1.99 12.26 9.28
C PRO A 113 2.45 13.15 8.13
N PHE A 114 3.40 12.67 7.33
CA PHE A 114 3.91 13.43 6.20
C PHE A 114 2.84 13.44 5.12
N LEU A 115 2.37 14.63 4.75
CA LEU A 115 1.34 14.87 3.76
C LEU A 115 1.94 15.56 2.53
N GLY A 116 1.37 15.29 1.37
CA GLY A 116 1.82 15.85 0.11
C GLY A 116 1.60 14.87 -1.03
N VAL A 117 2.33 15.06 -2.12
CA VAL A 117 2.35 14.09 -3.23
C VAL A 117 3.33 12.96 -2.86
N PRO A 118 2.87 11.70 -2.79
CA PRO A 118 3.78 10.55 -2.65
C PRO A 118 4.85 10.55 -3.75
N PRO A 119 6.11 10.25 -3.42
CA PRO A 119 7.15 10.09 -4.42
C PRO A 119 6.89 8.88 -5.31
N ASP A 120 7.71 8.69 -6.34
CA ASP A 120 7.61 7.54 -7.23
C ASP A 120 7.93 6.20 -6.52
N LEU A 121 7.51 5.09 -7.14
CA LEU A 121 7.69 3.74 -6.58
C LEU A 121 9.15 3.28 -6.51
N THR A 122 10.03 3.81 -7.36
CA THR A 122 11.47 3.53 -7.30
C THR A 122 12.06 4.17 -6.06
N THR A 123 11.63 5.38 -5.70
CA THR A 123 12.00 6.03 -4.44
C THR A 123 11.62 5.17 -3.23
N TYR A 124 10.39 4.63 -3.18
CA TYR A 124 10.02 3.69 -2.10
C TYR A 124 10.92 2.45 -2.07
N ARG A 125 11.19 1.85 -3.24
CA ARG A 125 12.08 0.68 -3.33
C ARG A 125 13.48 0.99 -2.83
N GLN A 126 14.05 2.11 -3.26
CA GLN A 126 15.39 2.54 -2.89
C GLN A 126 15.48 2.82 -1.39
N ARG A 127 14.47 3.45 -0.78
CA ARG A 127 14.50 3.74 0.66
C ARG A 127 14.44 2.49 1.54
N GLY A 128 13.88 1.40 1.04
CA GLY A 128 13.60 0.23 1.86
C GLY A 128 12.56 0.49 2.95
N HIS A 129 11.99 -0.59 3.47
CA HIS A 129 10.94 -0.53 4.48
C HIS A 129 11.49 -0.92 5.85
N ARG A 130 10.81 -0.43 6.90
CA ARG A 130 10.88 -0.98 8.25
C ARG A 130 9.51 -1.47 8.66
N ARG A 131 9.44 -2.52 9.47
CA ARG A 131 8.15 -2.99 10.02
C ARG A 131 7.55 -1.89 10.88
N LEU A 132 6.26 -1.62 10.68
CA LEU A 132 5.50 -0.63 11.44
C LEU A 132 4.48 -1.35 12.32
N ASP A 133 4.37 -0.95 13.58
CA ASP A 133 3.32 -1.41 14.49
C ASP A 133 1.92 -1.09 13.91
N ALA A 134 1.03 -2.08 13.93
CA ALA A 134 -0.28 -1.96 13.29
C ALA A 134 -1.17 -0.92 13.98
N ARG A 135 -1.10 -0.81 15.31
CA ARG A 135 -1.87 0.20 16.07
C ARG A 135 -1.36 1.60 15.75
N THR A 136 -0.06 1.76 15.66
CA THR A 136 0.60 3.01 15.24
C THR A 136 0.20 3.39 13.81
N TYR A 137 0.18 2.42 12.90
CA TYR A 137 -0.31 2.65 11.53
C TYR A 137 -1.74 3.19 11.53
N GLU A 138 -2.66 2.52 12.21
CA GLU A 138 -4.07 2.90 12.26
C GLU A 138 -4.29 4.25 12.92
N ALA A 139 -3.63 4.51 14.05
CA ALA A 139 -3.85 5.73 14.84
C ALA A 139 -3.13 6.96 14.29
N LYS A 140 -1.97 6.81 13.63
CA LYS A 140 -1.08 7.94 13.31
C LYS A 140 -0.61 8.00 11.87
N CYS A 141 -0.47 6.86 11.19
CA CYS A 141 0.17 6.82 9.86
C CYS A 141 -0.80 6.53 8.72
N ILE A 142 -2.09 6.37 8.97
CA ILE A 142 -3.08 6.01 7.95
C ILE A 142 -3.21 7.03 6.82
N THR A 143 -2.85 8.29 7.07
CA THR A 143 -2.79 9.39 6.10
C THR A 143 -1.39 9.72 5.58
N CYS A 144 -0.35 9.12 6.18
CA CYS A 144 1.04 9.42 5.87
C CYS A 144 1.43 8.80 4.51
N ILE A 145 2.08 9.59 3.65
CA ILE A 145 2.55 9.12 2.33
C ILE A 145 3.58 7.99 2.46
N TRP A 146 4.35 8.00 3.54
CA TRP A 146 5.43 7.03 3.76
C TRP A 146 5.00 5.70 4.38
N ALA A 147 3.75 5.60 4.83
CA ALA A 147 3.26 4.37 5.43
C ALA A 147 2.42 3.58 4.42
N CYS A 148 2.39 2.27 4.57
CA CYS A 148 1.45 1.45 3.82
C CYS A 148 1.08 0.17 4.56
N ARG A 149 -0.12 -0.31 4.26
CA ARG A 149 -0.59 -1.66 4.57
C ARG A 149 -0.45 -2.51 3.32
N MET A 150 0.36 -3.56 3.38
CA MET A 150 0.63 -4.47 2.26
C MET A 150 -0.11 -5.79 2.43
N PRO A 151 -0.74 -6.33 1.37
CA PRO A 151 -1.10 -7.73 1.33
C PRO A 151 0.18 -8.57 1.22
N VAL A 152 0.30 -9.55 2.11
CA VAL A 152 1.41 -10.49 2.18
C VAL A 152 0.92 -11.87 1.78
N GLU A 153 1.46 -12.39 0.68
CA GLU A 153 1.28 -13.77 0.24
C GLU A 153 2.45 -14.61 0.75
N MET A 154 2.17 -15.60 1.58
CA MET A 154 3.17 -16.52 2.13
C MET A 154 3.03 -17.89 1.48
N ILE A 155 4.04 -18.30 0.73
CA ILE A 155 4.16 -19.66 0.19
C ILE A 155 4.63 -20.57 1.33
N ILE A 156 3.79 -21.56 1.69
CA ILE A 156 4.06 -22.48 2.80
C ILE A 156 5.03 -23.58 2.37
N ASP A 157 4.92 -24.00 1.12
CA ASP A 157 5.71 -25.09 0.57
C ASP A 157 6.29 -24.64 -0.77
N HIS A 158 7.60 -24.39 -0.79
CA HIS A 158 8.28 -23.98 -2.01
C HIS A 158 8.14 -25.02 -3.13
N TRP A 159 8.02 -26.30 -2.78
CA TRP A 159 7.83 -27.40 -3.73
C TRP A 159 6.37 -27.54 -4.20
N ASN A 160 5.43 -26.89 -3.51
CA ASN A 160 4.04 -26.77 -3.93
C ASN A 160 3.52 -25.34 -3.69
N PRO A 161 3.85 -24.40 -4.59
CA PRO A 161 3.53 -22.97 -4.42
C PRO A 161 2.04 -22.64 -4.36
N SER A 162 1.16 -23.58 -4.67
CA SER A 162 -0.29 -23.42 -4.52
C SER A 162 -0.73 -23.34 -3.04
N ARG A 163 0.08 -23.89 -2.12
CA ARG A 163 -0.18 -23.85 -0.68
C ARG A 163 0.25 -22.50 -0.10
N LYS A 164 -0.72 -21.61 0.04
CA LYS A 164 -0.49 -20.22 0.45
C LYS A 164 -1.27 -19.85 1.71
N ARG A 165 -0.73 -18.89 2.46
CA ARG A 165 -1.45 -18.13 3.49
C ARG A 165 -1.34 -16.65 3.18
N TYR A 166 -2.32 -15.90 3.67
CA TYR A 166 -2.44 -14.47 3.43
C TYR A 166 -2.56 -13.73 4.74
N ARG A 167 -1.93 -12.56 4.82
CA ARG A 167 -2.18 -11.59 5.89
C ARG A 167 -1.87 -10.19 5.39
N PHE A 168 -2.20 -9.20 6.22
CA PHE A 168 -1.75 -7.84 6.02
C PHE A 168 -0.63 -7.50 6.99
N GLU A 169 0.34 -6.75 6.50
CA GLU A 169 1.42 -6.19 7.32
C GLU A 169 1.55 -4.70 7.02
N THR A 170 1.99 -3.94 8.03
CA THR A 170 2.17 -2.49 7.96
C THR A 170 3.66 -2.17 7.95
N PHE A 171 4.04 -1.20 7.12
CA PHE A 171 5.41 -0.80 6.89
C PHE A 171 5.56 0.72 6.85
N CYS A 172 6.76 1.18 7.23
CA CYS A 172 7.16 2.59 7.16
C CYS A 172 8.36 2.74 6.24
N TYR A 173 8.24 3.64 5.27
CA TYR A 173 9.32 4.07 4.38
C TYR A 173 9.89 5.42 4.76
N GLY A 174 9.30 6.11 5.74
CA GLY A 174 9.63 7.49 6.10
C GLY A 174 10.88 7.57 6.97
N PRO A 175 11.31 8.80 7.32
CA PRO A 175 12.55 9.07 8.06
C PRO A 175 12.77 8.14 9.25
N LYS A 176 14.01 7.69 9.45
CA LYS A 176 14.39 6.84 10.59
C LYS A 176 14.12 7.54 11.92
N SER A 177 14.30 8.85 11.97
CA SER A 177 14.05 9.76 13.10
C SER A 177 12.58 10.07 13.37
N CYS A 178 11.65 9.61 12.51
CA CYS A 178 10.23 9.95 12.61
C CYS A 178 9.66 9.66 14.02
N PRO A 179 9.13 10.66 14.76
CA PRO A 179 8.67 10.49 16.14
C PRO A 179 7.39 9.64 16.27
N PHE A 180 6.69 9.39 15.16
CA PHE A 180 5.54 8.49 15.16
C PHE A 180 5.94 7.03 14.92
N TYR A 181 7.15 6.76 14.45
CA TYR A 181 7.56 5.40 14.13
C TYR A 181 7.65 4.55 15.39
N ARG A 182 7.02 3.37 15.33
CA ARG A 182 7.18 2.29 16.29
C ARG A 182 7.34 1.00 15.53
N ALA A 183 8.40 0.24 15.84
CA ALA A 183 8.65 -1.04 15.21
C ALA A 183 7.49 -2.01 15.46
N GLY A 184 7.04 -2.68 14.41
CA GLY A 184 6.07 -3.77 14.52
C GLY A 184 6.71 -5.02 15.12
N PRO A 185 5.90 -6.02 15.53
CA PRO A 185 6.44 -7.27 16.05
C PRO A 185 7.20 -8.03 14.96
N ARG A 186 8.20 -8.83 15.36
CA ARG A 186 8.90 -9.76 14.46
C ARG A 186 7.90 -10.66 13.73
N ARG A 187 8.16 -10.90 12.45
CA ARG A 187 7.21 -11.57 11.55
C ARG A 187 7.59 -13.03 11.41
N LYS A 188 6.66 -13.92 11.75
CA LYS A 188 6.82 -15.36 11.50
C LYS A 188 6.31 -15.72 10.12
N VAL A 189 7.11 -16.43 9.34
CA VAL A 189 6.78 -16.98 8.03
C VAL A 189 6.67 -18.51 8.17
N PRO A 190 5.46 -19.07 8.04
CA PRO A 190 5.27 -20.52 8.10
C PRO A 190 5.89 -21.21 6.88
N GLY A 191 6.48 -22.38 7.11
CA GLY A 191 7.08 -23.25 6.11
C GLY A 191 6.50 -24.67 6.13
N ARG A 192 7.08 -25.55 5.32
CA ARG A 192 6.65 -26.94 5.16
C ARG A 192 6.76 -27.70 6.48
N ASN A 193 5.85 -28.66 6.70
CA ASN A 193 5.85 -29.56 7.86
C ASN A 193 5.89 -28.85 9.24
N GLY A 194 5.29 -27.66 9.35
CA GLY A 194 5.21 -26.93 10.61
C GLY A 194 6.47 -26.11 10.96
N MET A 195 7.47 -26.07 10.07
CA MET A 195 8.61 -25.16 10.21
C MET A 195 8.15 -23.70 10.20
N SER A 196 8.93 -22.83 10.82
CA SER A 196 8.71 -21.38 10.75
C SER A 196 10.02 -20.63 10.80
N TYR A 197 10.13 -19.59 9.97
CA TYR A 197 11.20 -18.61 10.04
C TYR A 197 10.69 -17.36 10.78
N THR A 198 11.49 -16.79 11.67
CA THR A 198 11.18 -15.50 12.30
C THR A 198 12.12 -14.46 11.69
N GLU A 199 11.55 -13.43 11.07
CA GLU A 199 12.32 -12.31 10.54
C GLU A 199 12.86 -11.48 11.70
N GLU A 200 14.18 -11.42 11.80
CA GLU A 200 14.90 -10.71 12.85
C GLU A 200 15.00 -9.20 12.56
N ASP A 201 15.40 -8.42 13.56
CA ASP A 201 15.42 -6.96 13.47
C ASP A 201 16.50 -6.44 12.51
N TRP A 202 17.61 -7.17 12.36
CA TRP A 202 18.69 -6.83 11.41
C TRP A 202 18.19 -6.74 9.97
N VAL A 203 17.05 -7.36 9.64
CA VAL A 203 16.45 -7.31 8.30
C VAL A 203 15.90 -5.92 7.96
N ASP A 204 15.36 -5.20 8.95
CA ASP A 204 14.92 -3.81 8.81
C ASP A 204 16.15 -2.86 8.81
N GLU A 205 17.18 -3.19 9.59
CA GLU A 205 18.44 -2.44 9.64
C GLU A 205 19.18 -2.51 8.30
N ASP A 206 19.35 -3.71 7.75
CA ASP A 206 19.98 -3.95 6.45
C ASP A 206 19.22 -3.26 5.32
N ALA A 207 17.89 -3.43 5.27
CA ALA A 207 17.03 -2.81 4.26
C ALA A 207 17.06 -1.28 4.26
N THR A 208 17.52 -0.66 5.36
CA THR A 208 17.62 0.79 5.48
C THR A 208 19.05 1.26 5.79
N SER A 209 20.05 0.39 5.72
CA SER A 209 21.42 0.67 6.20
C SER A 209 22.07 1.88 5.52
N HIS A 210 21.74 2.11 4.25
CA HIS A 210 22.21 3.22 3.43
C HIS A 210 21.55 4.57 3.72
N ARG A 211 20.57 4.63 4.63
CA ARG A 211 19.82 5.86 4.95
C ARG A 211 20.32 6.55 6.21
N GLY A 212 20.40 7.87 6.16
CA GLY A 212 20.52 8.74 7.32
C GLY A 212 19.25 8.78 8.20
N PRO A 213 19.32 9.45 9.36
CA PRO A 213 18.18 9.61 10.27
C PRO A 213 16.97 10.28 9.62
N ASP A 214 17.18 11.35 8.87
CA ASP A 214 16.13 12.20 8.32
C ASP A 214 15.77 11.88 6.86
N ASP A 215 16.46 10.89 6.26
CA ASP A 215 16.22 10.43 4.90
C ASP A 215 14.82 9.86 4.75
#